data_AF-A0A0A2E393-F1
#
_entry.id   AF-A0A0A2E393-F1
#
_cell.length_a   1.000
_cell.length_b   1.000
_cell.length_c   1.000
_cell.angle_alpha   90.00
_cell.angle_beta   90.00
_cell.angle_gamma   90.00
#
_symmetry.space_group_name_H-M   'P 1'
#
loop_
_entity.id
_entity.type
_entity.pdbx_description
1 polymer ?
#
loop_
_entity_poly.entity_id
_entity_poly.type
_entity_poly.pdbx_seq_one_letter_code
_entity_poly.pdbx_strand_id
1 'polypeptide(L)'
;MNRDIFPPLQLRKPSCLPYILIAGPCSAETEEQTFETARALSQMGVCLFRASLWKPRTRPGGFEGVGEEGIPWLKRVRDELGMQVATEVATAEHISLMLASDFDTFWIGARTTSSPFAMTEIAQALEGKEVTVMVKNPINPDIELWEGALLRLWRAGLRNIAAIHRGFSLYERGQYRNPPLWQIPLELKRRHPQLTLIADPSHITGAREQIASMCQMTLEMNYDGLIIETHPTPERALSDAAQQITPKELGELISHLKPLQSSDTDSLPLKYWRAEIDLIDEQILGLLGKRMQLSREIGAFKRERDLCIVQPNRFRALLQRRLEIGKGLGLSEELVLKLFSQIHEESVHLQHHLGHDKA
;
A
#
# COMPACT_ATOMS: atom_id res chain seq x y z
N MET A 1 16.95 -18.93 -3.54
CA MET A 1 15.63 -18.53 -4.08
C MET A 1 14.60 -18.86 -3.04
N ASN A 2 14.14 -17.87 -2.27
CA ASN A 2 12.99 -18.06 -1.40
C ASN A 2 11.78 -18.32 -2.32
N ARG A 3 11.06 -19.42 -2.11
CA ARG A 3 9.76 -19.59 -2.76
C ARG A 3 8.86 -18.49 -2.19
N ASP A 4 8.18 -17.75 -3.07
CA ASP A 4 7.14 -16.84 -2.60
C ASP A 4 6.10 -17.64 -1.83
N ILE A 5 5.77 -17.16 -0.63
CA ILE A 5 4.87 -17.81 0.30
C ILE A 5 3.43 -17.32 0.17
N PHE A 6 3.22 -16.23 -0.59
CA PHE A 6 1.92 -15.63 -0.88
C PHE A 6 1.58 -15.84 -2.36
N PRO A 7 0.86 -16.93 -2.71
CA PRO A 7 0.41 -17.12 -4.09
C PRO A 7 -0.59 -16.02 -4.50
N PRO A 8 -0.82 -15.84 -5.81
CA PRO A 8 -1.85 -14.92 -6.29
C PRO A 8 -3.22 -15.21 -5.68
N LEU A 9 -3.95 -14.16 -5.31
CA LEU A 9 -5.25 -14.23 -4.66
C LEU A 9 -6.26 -14.99 -5.54
N GLN A 10 -6.92 -15.98 -4.94
CA GLN A 10 -7.97 -16.76 -5.57
C GLN A 10 -9.33 -16.26 -5.12
N LEU A 11 -10.15 -15.77 -6.04
CA LEU A 11 -11.50 -15.27 -5.75
C LEU A 11 -12.55 -16.25 -6.27
N ARG A 12 -13.62 -16.47 -5.50
CA ARG A 12 -14.76 -17.31 -5.93
C ARG A 12 -15.47 -16.72 -7.15
N LYS A 13 -15.49 -15.39 -7.23
CA LYS A 13 -16.08 -14.63 -8.35
C LYS A 13 -15.01 -13.69 -8.92
N PRO A 14 -14.20 -14.12 -9.89
CA PRO A 14 -13.14 -13.27 -10.44
C PRO A 14 -13.73 -12.04 -11.13
N SER A 15 -12.94 -10.97 -11.18
CA SER A 15 -13.30 -9.73 -11.87
C SER A 15 -13.47 -9.96 -13.37
N CYS A 16 -14.42 -9.27 -14.00
CA CYS A 16 -14.53 -9.21 -15.45
C CYS A 16 -13.52 -8.23 -16.08
N LEU A 17 -12.83 -7.44 -15.24
CA LEU A 17 -11.77 -6.52 -15.62
C LEU A 17 -10.41 -7.23 -15.54
N PRO A 18 -9.38 -6.72 -16.25
CA PRO A 18 -8.02 -7.28 -16.18
C PRO A 18 -7.33 -7.11 -14.81
N TYR A 19 -8.01 -6.49 -13.86
CA TYR A 19 -7.59 -6.30 -12.47
C TYR A 19 -8.77 -6.57 -11.53
N ILE A 20 -8.48 -6.84 -10.26
CA ILE A 20 -9.51 -7.03 -9.23
C ILE A 20 -10.21 -5.69 -8.97
N LEU A 21 -11.55 -5.68 -8.97
CA LEU A 21 -12.33 -4.51 -8.56
C LEU A 21 -13.26 -4.91 -7.42
N ILE A 22 -13.10 -4.23 -6.29
CA ILE A 22 -13.94 -4.34 -5.11
C ILE A 22 -14.63 -3.00 -4.90
N ALA A 23 -15.95 -2.97 -4.89
CA ALA A 23 -16.70 -1.72 -4.75
C ALA A 23 -17.90 -1.87 -3.82
N GLY A 24 -18.32 -0.77 -3.22
CA GLY A 24 -19.43 -0.73 -2.27
C GLY A 24 -19.21 0.30 -1.17
N PRO A 25 -20.20 0.51 -0.29
CA PRO A 25 -20.22 1.64 0.60
C PRO A 25 -19.19 1.52 1.71
N CYS A 26 -18.78 2.68 2.25
CA CYS A 26 -17.86 2.76 3.37
C CYS A 26 -18.36 1.99 4.61
N SER A 27 -19.68 2.02 4.83
CA SER A 27 -20.38 1.25 5.86
C SER A 27 -21.72 0.77 5.28
N ALA A 28 -22.25 -0.34 5.78
CA ALA A 28 -23.67 -0.64 5.59
C ALA A 28 -24.48 0.30 6.50
N GLU A 29 -25.31 1.16 5.92
CA GLU A 29 -26.04 2.20 6.66
C GLU A 29 -27.51 1.81 6.88
N THR A 30 -28.17 1.35 5.82
CA THR A 30 -29.49 0.73 5.85
C THR A 30 -29.54 -0.45 4.87
N GLU A 31 -30.56 -1.30 4.97
CA GLU A 31 -30.77 -2.40 4.03
C GLU A 31 -30.95 -1.87 2.60
N GLU A 32 -31.77 -0.83 2.43
CA GLU A 32 -32.07 -0.22 1.14
C GLU A 32 -30.81 0.36 0.51
N GLN A 33 -30.04 1.15 1.28
CA GLN A 33 -28.79 1.73 0.81
C GLN A 33 -27.80 0.65 0.38
N THR A 34 -27.63 -0.39 1.19
CA THR A 34 -26.70 -1.49 0.91
C THR A 34 -27.10 -2.22 -0.37
N PHE A 35 -28.37 -2.59 -0.49
CA PHE A 35 -28.88 -3.37 -1.62
C PHE A 35 -28.95 -2.55 -2.91
N GLU A 36 -29.35 -1.27 -2.85
CA GLU A 36 -29.37 -0.36 -4.01
C GLU A 36 -27.95 -0.19 -4.58
N THR A 37 -26.96 0.03 -3.70
CA THR A 37 -25.55 0.12 -4.11
C THR A 37 -25.11 -1.15 -4.82
N ALA A 38 -25.33 -2.31 -4.18
CA ALA A 38 -24.91 -3.59 -4.72
C ALA A 38 -25.57 -3.90 -6.06
N ARG A 39 -26.87 -3.60 -6.20
CA ARG A 39 -27.63 -3.81 -7.44
C ARG A 39 -27.06 -2.97 -8.58
N ALA A 40 -26.79 -1.69 -8.35
CA ALA A 40 -26.21 -0.81 -9.36
C ALA A 40 -24.80 -1.28 -9.78
N LEU A 41 -23.98 -1.71 -8.82
CA LEU A 41 -22.65 -2.25 -9.08
C LEU A 41 -22.69 -3.58 -9.85
N SER A 42 -23.60 -4.48 -9.48
CA SER A 42 -23.81 -5.77 -10.15
C SER A 42 -24.19 -5.60 -11.62
N GLN A 43 -25.06 -4.62 -11.93
CA GLN A 43 -25.44 -4.28 -13.31
C GLN A 43 -24.26 -3.81 -14.16
N MET A 44 -23.19 -3.30 -13.53
CA MET A 44 -21.95 -2.90 -14.20
C MET A 44 -20.92 -4.04 -14.30
N GLY A 45 -21.27 -5.25 -13.83
CA GLY A 45 -20.39 -6.41 -13.85
C GLY A 45 -19.43 -6.51 -12.65
N VAL A 46 -19.58 -5.66 -11.62
CA VAL A 46 -18.81 -5.80 -10.38
C VAL A 46 -19.24 -7.08 -9.68
N CYS A 47 -18.26 -7.93 -9.35
CA CYS A 47 -18.51 -9.22 -8.74
C CYS A 47 -18.18 -9.26 -7.25
N LEU A 48 -17.32 -8.34 -6.76
CA LEU A 48 -16.93 -8.23 -5.36
C LEU A 48 -17.53 -6.99 -4.72
N PHE A 49 -18.42 -7.21 -3.75
CA PHE A 49 -19.07 -6.14 -2.98
C PHE A 49 -18.36 -5.93 -1.65
N ARG A 50 -18.10 -4.68 -1.24
CA ARG A 50 -17.55 -4.35 0.08
C ARG A 50 -18.52 -3.51 0.92
N ALA A 51 -18.70 -3.87 2.18
CA ALA A 51 -19.34 -2.98 3.16
C ALA A 51 -18.87 -3.33 4.57
N SER A 52 -18.50 -2.34 5.38
CA SER A 52 -18.18 -2.55 6.80
C SER A 52 -19.46 -2.61 7.62
N LEU A 53 -19.60 -3.64 8.46
CA LEU A 53 -20.66 -3.69 9.48
C LEU A 53 -20.25 -2.99 10.77
N TRP A 54 -18.94 -2.96 11.07
CA TRP A 54 -18.36 -2.34 12.25
C TRP A 54 -17.37 -1.25 11.85
N LYS A 55 -17.38 -0.11 12.55
CA LYS A 55 -16.49 1.03 12.27
C LYS A 55 -15.67 1.40 13.50
N PRO A 56 -14.33 1.33 13.43
CA PRO A 56 -13.48 1.87 14.47
C PRO A 56 -13.54 3.40 14.40
N ARG A 57 -14.24 4.06 15.33
CA ARG A 57 -14.33 5.53 15.38
C ARG A 57 -13.26 6.11 16.28
N THR A 58 -12.55 7.13 15.79
CA THR A 58 -11.53 7.84 16.58
C THR A 58 -12.14 8.66 17.71
N ARG A 59 -13.34 9.20 17.48
CA ARG A 59 -14.10 9.93 18.49
C ARG A 59 -15.41 9.17 18.77
N PRO A 60 -15.79 9.00 20.04
CA PRO A 60 -17.08 8.41 20.40
C PRO A 60 -18.24 9.29 19.89
N GLY A 61 -19.41 8.67 19.71
CA GLY A 61 -20.65 9.37 19.29
C GLY A 61 -20.81 9.57 17.78
N GLY A 62 -19.90 9.04 16.96
CA GLY A 62 -20.13 8.87 15.53
C GLY A 62 -20.83 7.53 15.23
N PHE A 63 -21.36 7.36 14.02
CA PHE A 63 -21.88 6.07 13.57
C PHE A 63 -20.81 4.95 13.69
N GLU A 64 -21.11 3.94 14.50
CA GLU A 64 -20.20 2.82 14.84
C GLU A 64 -20.38 1.61 13.91
N GLY A 65 -21.30 1.72 12.95
CA GLY A 65 -21.75 0.60 12.12
C GLY A 65 -23.00 -0.06 12.71
N VAL A 66 -23.71 -0.81 11.87
CA VAL A 66 -24.95 -1.54 12.26
C VAL A 66 -24.67 -2.86 13.00
N GLY A 67 -23.42 -3.32 12.98
CA GLY A 67 -23.02 -4.57 13.61
C GLY A 67 -23.75 -5.78 13.03
N GLU A 68 -24.16 -6.70 13.91
CA GLU A 68 -24.79 -7.97 13.54
C GLU A 68 -26.09 -7.79 12.74
N GLU A 69 -26.84 -6.70 12.98
CA GLU A 69 -28.08 -6.40 12.26
C GLU A 69 -27.90 -6.22 10.75
N GLY A 70 -26.68 -5.89 10.30
CA GLY A 70 -26.37 -5.77 8.88
C GLY A 70 -26.02 -7.08 8.18
N ILE A 71 -25.83 -8.19 8.92
CA ILE A 71 -25.49 -9.49 8.35
C ILE A 71 -26.58 -9.98 7.36
N PRO A 72 -27.89 -9.93 7.68
CA PRO A 72 -28.94 -10.27 6.73
C PRO A 72 -28.90 -9.44 5.44
N TRP A 73 -28.48 -8.18 5.50
CA TRP A 73 -28.40 -7.30 4.32
C TRP A 73 -27.28 -7.77 3.38
N LEU A 74 -26.13 -8.14 3.94
CA LEU A 74 -25.04 -8.72 3.17
C LEU A 74 -25.40 -10.09 2.58
N LYS A 75 -26.17 -10.91 3.33
CA LYS A 75 -26.67 -12.20 2.82
C LYS A 75 -27.58 -11.97 1.62
N ARG A 76 -28.49 -11.00 1.72
CA ARG A 76 -29.38 -10.61 0.62
C ARG A 76 -28.61 -10.20 -0.64
N VAL A 77 -27.53 -9.42 -0.50
CA VAL A 77 -26.64 -9.07 -1.63
C VAL A 77 -26.01 -10.31 -2.27
N ARG A 78 -25.46 -11.21 -1.45
CA ARG A 78 -24.86 -12.48 -1.93
C ARG A 78 -25.89 -13.34 -2.65
N ASP A 79 -27.06 -13.54 -2.05
CA ASP A 79 -28.06 -14.52 -2.48
C ASP A 79 -28.86 -14.04 -3.69
N GLU A 80 -29.26 -12.75 -3.74
CA GLU A 80 -30.04 -12.21 -4.86
C GLU A 80 -29.19 -11.73 -6.05
N LEU A 81 -27.96 -11.23 -5.80
CA LEU A 81 -27.11 -10.67 -6.85
C LEU A 81 -25.92 -11.57 -7.22
N GLY A 82 -25.72 -12.67 -6.49
CA GLY A 82 -24.63 -13.63 -6.74
C GLY A 82 -23.22 -13.05 -6.52
N MET A 83 -23.11 -11.92 -5.81
CA MET A 83 -21.84 -11.23 -5.55
C MET A 83 -21.05 -11.91 -4.42
N GLN A 84 -19.72 -11.91 -4.54
CA GLN A 84 -18.85 -12.25 -3.42
C GLN A 84 -18.76 -11.03 -2.49
N VAL A 85 -19.18 -11.19 -1.24
CA VAL A 85 -19.23 -10.09 -0.27
C VAL A 85 -18.00 -10.13 0.64
N ALA A 86 -17.30 -9.00 0.73
CA ALA A 86 -16.24 -8.75 1.67
C ALA A 86 -16.71 -7.80 2.79
N THR A 87 -16.25 -8.02 4.03
CA THR A 87 -16.46 -7.07 5.14
C THR A 87 -15.20 -6.85 5.98
N GLU A 88 -15.16 -5.75 6.74
CA GLU A 88 -14.11 -5.49 7.71
C GLU A 88 -14.31 -6.34 8.97
N VAL A 89 -13.25 -7.04 9.41
CA VAL A 89 -13.21 -7.69 10.72
C VAL A 89 -12.05 -7.13 11.54
N ALA A 90 -12.27 -6.98 12.84
CA ALA A 90 -11.30 -6.36 13.76
C ALA A 90 -11.06 -7.16 15.04
N THR A 91 -11.93 -8.11 15.37
CA THR A 91 -11.90 -8.93 16.59
C THR A 91 -12.25 -10.38 16.27
N ALA A 92 -11.95 -11.31 17.18
CA ALA A 92 -12.36 -12.71 17.06
C ALA A 92 -13.90 -12.88 17.03
N GLU A 93 -14.63 -11.99 17.68
CA GLU A 93 -16.11 -11.99 17.69
C GLU A 93 -16.69 -11.66 16.31
N HIS A 94 -16.17 -10.62 15.63
CA HIS A 94 -16.61 -10.29 14.27
C HIS A 94 -16.39 -11.47 13.33
N ILE A 95 -15.23 -12.13 13.44
CA ILE A 95 -14.89 -13.32 12.65
C ILE A 95 -15.88 -14.45 12.93
N SER A 96 -16.17 -14.73 14.20
CA SER A 96 -17.08 -15.79 14.61
C SER A 96 -18.48 -15.58 14.05
N LEU A 97 -19.02 -14.36 14.14
CA LEU A 97 -20.34 -14.00 13.60
C LEU A 97 -20.41 -14.14 12.08
N MET A 98 -19.38 -13.66 11.38
CA MET A 98 -19.35 -13.72 9.92
C MET A 98 -19.19 -15.16 9.41
N LEU A 99 -18.33 -15.97 10.04
CA LEU A 99 -18.17 -17.39 9.70
C LEU A 99 -19.44 -18.19 9.96
N ALA A 100 -20.13 -17.93 11.10
CA ALA A 100 -21.42 -18.56 11.40
C ALA A 100 -22.53 -18.18 10.40
N SER A 101 -22.29 -17.16 9.57
CA SER A 101 -23.18 -16.67 8.53
C SER A 101 -22.71 -17.01 7.11
N ASP A 102 -21.76 -17.93 6.98
CA ASP A 102 -21.20 -18.41 5.71
C ASP A 102 -20.55 -17.32 4.86
N PHE A 103 -19.93 -16.32 5.51
CA PHE A 103 -19.01 -15.39 4.85
C PHE A 103 -17.57 -15.86 5.04
N ASP A 104 -16.76 -15.67 4.00
CA ASP A 104 -15.40 -16.20 3.94
C ASP A 104 -14.39 -15.19 3.40
N THR A 105 -14.82 -13.95 3.15
CA THR A 105 -14.00 -12.92 2.53
C THR A 105 -13.96 -11.71 3.44
N PHE A 106 -12.77 -11.39 3.94
CA PHE A 106 -12.58 -10.36 4.95
C PHE A 106 -11.48 -9.39 4.54
N TRP A 107 -11.55 -8.17 5.04
CA TRP A 107 -10.36 -7.34 5.17
C TRP A 107 -10.11 -6.92 6.61
N ILE A 108 -8.84 -6.65 6.91
CA ILE A 108 -8.40 -6.12 8.18
C ILE A 108 -8.04 -4.65 7.98
N GLY A 109 -8.62 -3.78 8.79
CA GLY A 109 -8.42 -2.33 8.71
C GLY A 109 -7.04 -1.88 9.18
N ALA A 110 -6.59 -0.72 8.71
CA ALA A 110 -5.25 -0.17 9.00
C ALA A 110 -4.95 -0.02 10.50
N ARG A 111 -5.96 0.32 11.32
CA ARG A 111 -5.81 0.46 12.78
C ARG A 111 -5.56 -0.89 13.46
N THR A 112 -6.23 -1.93 12.98
CA THR A 112 -6.07 -3.29 13.49
C THR A 112 -4.73 -3.86 13.08
N THR A 113 -4.31 -3.65 11.81
CA THR A 113 -2.97 -4.03 11.33
C THR A 113 -1.85 -3.41 12.16
N SER A 114 -2.04 -2.18 12.65
CA SER A 114 -1.06 -1.51 13.52
C SER A 114 -0.87 -2.17 14.89
N SER A 115 -1.68 -3.18 15.27
CA SER A 115 -1.58 -3.90 16.54
C SER A 115 -1.17 -5.36 16.32
N PRO A 116 0.08 -5.75 16.66
CA PRO A 116 0.50 -7.14 16.61
C PRO A 116 -0.33 -8.09 17.49
N PHE A 117 -0.86 -7.60 18.61
CA PHE A 117 -1.75 -8.39 19.47
C PHE A 117 -3.09 -8.68 18.78
N ALA A 118 -3.73 -7.65 18.21
CA ALA A 118 -4.99 -7.84 17.48
C ALA A 118 -4.80 -8.75 16.26
N MET A 119 -3.70 -8.58 15.52
CA MET A 119 -3.36 -9.48 14.41
C MET A 119 -3.14 -10.93 14.84
N THR A 120 -2.60 -11.14 16.05
CA THR A 120 -2.40 -12.49 16.60
C THR A 120 -3.74 -13.14 16.97
N GLU A 121 -4.63 -12.40 17.63
CA GLU A 121 -5.98 -12.85 17.97
C GLU A 121 -6.80 -13.20 16.71
N ILE A 122 -6.75 -12.34 15.69
CA ILE A 122 -7.40 -12.58 14.40
C ILE A 122 -6.84 -13.83 13.71
N ALA A 123 -5.51 -13.99 13.69
CA ALA A 123 -4.89 -15.16 13.09
C ALA A 123 -5.32 -16.47 13.78
N GLN A 124 -5.40 -16.47 15.12
CA GLN A 124 -5.89 -17.60 15.90
C GLN A 124 -7.37 -17.90 15.61
N ALA A 125 -8.22 -16.88 15.53
CA ALA A 125 -9.64 -17.05 15.22
C ALA A 125 -9.90 -17.63 13.82
N LEU A 126 -8.97 -17.42 12.88
CA LEU A 126 -9.04 -17.92 11.50
C LEU A 126 -8.25 -19.22 11.28
N GLU A 127 -7.61 -19.77 12.30
CA GLU A 127 -6.80 -20.97 12.16
C GLU A 127 -7.62 -22.15 11.63
N GLY A 128 -7.09 -22.81 10.59
CA GLY A 128 -7.75 -23.93 9.93
C GLY A 128 -9.00 -23.57 9.10
N LYS A 129 -9.28 -22.28 8.85
CA LYS A 129 -10.40 -21.83 8.03
C LYS A 129 -9.96 -21.56 6.59
N GLU A 130 -10.79 -21.98 5.63
CA GLU A 130 -10.61 -21.68 4.20
C GLU A 130 -11.25 -20.35 3.86
N VAL A 131 -10.52 -19.26 4.13
CA VAL A 131 -11.00 -17.88 3.95
C VAL A 131 -10.04 -17.05 3.12
N THR A 132 -10.57 -15.97 2.56
CA THR A 132 -9.82 -14.89 1.90
C THR A 132 -9.63 -13.74 2.88
N VAL A 133 -8.38 -13.33 3.12
CA VAL A 133 -8.08 -12.20 4.02
C VAL A 133 -7.21 -11.16 3.32
N MET A 134 -7.71 -9.94 3.23
CA MET A 134 -7.00 -8.81 2.66
C MET A 134 -6.56 -7.84 3.76
N VAL A 135 -5.28 -7.52 3.88
CA VAL A 135 -4.74 -6.75 5.01
C VAL A 135 -4.37 -5.35 4.56
N LYS A 136 -5.07 -4.33 5.07
CA LYS A 136 -4.67 -2.93 4.85
C LYS A 136 -3.32 -2.64 5.51
N ASN A 137 -2.47 -1.82 4.90
CA ASN A 137 -1.22 -1.38 5.53
C ASN A 137 -1.48 -0.70 6.88
N PRO A 138 -0.52 -0.77 7.83
CA PRO A 138 -0.62 -0.06 9.10
C PRO A 138 -0.71 1.45 8.87
N ILE A 139 -1.25 2.17 9.85
CA ILE A 139 -1.40 3.63 9.80
C ILE A 139 -0.03 4.32 9.64
N ASN A 140 0.96 3.82 10.37
CA ASN A 140 2.35 4.28 10.33
C ASN A 140 3.12 3.63 9.17
N PRO A 141 4.08 4.34 8.55
CA PRO A 141 4.90 3.85 7.45
C PRO A 141 5.93 2.82 7.93
N ASP A 142 5.47 1.59 8.18
CA ASP A 142 6.28 0.48 8.68
C ASP A 142 5.99 -0.79 7.89
N ILE A 143 6.96 -1.16 7.05
CA ILE A 143 6.87 -2.37 6.22
C ILE A 143 6.96 -3.65 7.05
N GLU A 144 7.78 -3.67 8.09
CA GLU A 144 7.99 -4.85 8.94
C GLU A 144 6.70 -5.17 9.69
N LEU A 145 5.96 -4.14 10.11
CA LEU A 145 4.66 -4.31 10.74
C LEU A 145 3.61 -4.84 9.76
N TRP A 146 3.60 -4.34 8.51
CA TRP A 146 2.67 -4.83 7.47
C TRP A 146 2.96 -6.28 7.07
N GLU A 147 4.23 -6.59 6.77
CA GLU A 147 4.68 -7.94 6.44
C GLU A 147 4.45 -8.90 7.62
N GLY A 148 4.73 -8.46 8.84
CA GLY A 148 4.48 -9.23 10.06
C GLY A 148 3.01 -9.57 10.26
N ALA A 149 2.08 -8.73 9.82
CA ALA A 149 0.64 -9.02 9.85
C ALA A 149 0.27 -10.14 8.85
N LEU A 150 0.79 -10.07 7.62
CA LEU A 150 0.60 -11.10 6.60
C LEU A 150 1.20 -12.45 7.03
N LEU A 151 2.41 -12.44 7.59
CA LEU A 151 3.12 -13.63 8.07
C LEU A 151 2.40 -14.32 9.23
N ARG A 152 1.70 -13.58 10.11
CA ARG A 152 0.90 -14.17 11.19
C ARG A 152 -0.27 -14.98 10.64
N LEU A 153 -1.01 -14.43 9.67
CA LEU A 153 -2.09 -15.14 8.99
C LEU A 153 -1.55 -16.38 8.25
N TRP A 154 -0.43 -16.24 7.55
CA TRP A 154 0.20 -17.36 6.86
C TRP A 154 0.65 -18.48 7.83
N ARG A 155 1.21 -18.12 9.00
CA ARG A 155 1.58 -19.08 10.04
C ARG A 155 0.38 -19.81 10.65
N ALA A 156 -0.77 -19.16 10.72
CA ALA A 156 -2.05 -19.77 11.13
C ALA A 156 -2.67 -20.67 10.03
N GLY A 157 -1.96 -20.90 8.92
CA GLY A 157 -2.35 -21.84 7.87
C GLY A 157 -3.07 -21.20 6.69
N LEU A 158 -3.38 -19.90 6.73
CA LEU A 158 -4.06 -19.23 5.62
C LEU A 158 -3.13 -19.13 4.41
N ARG A 159 -3.71 -19.31 3.22
CA ARG A 159 -2.98 -19.24 1.94
C ARG A 159 -3.53 -18.19 1.00
N ASN A 160 -4.79 -17.78 1.17
CA ASN A 160 -5.45 -16.81 0.32
C ASN A 160 -5.41 -15.42 0.97
N ILE A 161 -4.23 -14.80 0.92
CA ILE A 161 -3.93 -13.54 1.61
C ILE A 161 -3.53 -12.49 0.56
N ALA A 162 -4.05 -11.27 0.70
CA ALA A 162 -3.63 -10.14 -0.12
C ALA A 162 -3.32 -8.90 0.74
N ALA A 163 -2.60 -7.95 0.16
CA ALA A 163 -2.28 -6.67 0.77
C ALA A 163 -3.14 -5.56 0.18
N ILE A 164 -3.65 -4.64 1.01
CA ILE A 164 -4.36 -3.44 0.56
C ILE A 164 -3.53 -2.20 0.94
N HIS A 165 -3.07 -1.46 -0.06
CA HIS A 165 -2.39 -0.19 0.13
C HIS A 165 -3.40 0.97 0.17
N ARG A 166 -3.51 1.63 1.31
CA ARG A 166 -4.42 2.74 1.58
C ARG A 166 -3.72 4.06 1.95
N GLY A 167 -2.40 4.12 1.73
CA GLY A 167 -1.54 5.22 2.15
C GLY A 167 -1.29 5.25 3.66
N PHE A 168 -0.45 6.17 4.11
CA PHE A 168 -0.01 6.29 5.50
C PHE A 168 -0.45 7.62 6.11
N SER A 169 -0.66 7.65 7.42
CA SER A 169 -1.02 8.90 8.09
C SER A 169 0.23 9.69 8.46
N LEU A 170 0.24 10.98 8.09
CA LEU A 170 1.22 11.97 8.52
C LEU A 170 0.56 13.01 9.42
N TYR A 171 1.38 13.67 10.25
CA TYR A 171 0.92 14.77 11.09
C TYR A 171 0.51 15.99 10.26
N GLU A 172 1.30 16.31 9.23
CA GLU A 172 1.06 17.46 8.36
C GLU A 172 0.05 17.12 7.27
N ARG A 173 -0.82 18.09 6.94
CA ARG A 173 -1.75 17.96 5.82
C ARG A 173 -0.98 18.10 4.51
N GLY A 174 -1.04 17.05 3.69
CA GLY A 174 -0.51 17.04 2.33
C GLY A 174 -1.60 17.17 1.26
N GLN A 175 -1.20 16.90 0.01
CA GLN A 175 -2.11 16.83 -1.15
C GLN A 175 -3.19 15.74 -1.00
N TYR A 176 -2.86 14.66 -0.30
CA TYR A 176 -3.71 13.50 -0.07
C TYR A 176 -4.03 13.33 1.42
N ARG A 177 -5.18 12.74 1.74
CA ARG A 177 -5.55 12.39 3.12
C ARG A 177 -4.53 11.44 3.74
N ASN A 178 -4.08 10.43 3.00
CA ASN A 178 -3.03 9.51 3.40
C ASN A 178 -2.03 9.41 2.25
N PRO A 179 -0.87 10.08 2.32
CA PRO A 179 0.14 9.99 1.26
C PRO A 179 0.53 8.53 1.00
N PRO A 180 0.72 8.16 -0.28
CA PRO A 180 0.93 6.77 -0.66
C PRO A 180 2.30 6.22 -0.24
N LEU A 181 3.35 7.05 -0.17
CA LEU A 181 4.71 6.58 0.16
C LEU A 181 5.10 5.30 -0.60
N TRP A 182 5.02 5.37 -1.94
CA TRP A 182 5.15 4.24 -2.88
C TRP A 182 6.32 3.30 -2.63
N GLN A 183 7.41 3.79 -2.06
CA GLN A 183 8.58 2.98 -1.71
C GLN A 183 8.23 1.79 -0.79
N ILE A 184 7.23 1.91 0.09
CA ILE A 184 6.84 0.85 1.04
C ILE A 184 6.11 -0.30 0.34
N PRO A 185 4.99 -0.08 -0.37
CA PRO A 185 4.32 -1.17 -1.08
C PRO A 185 5.19 -1.79 -2.20
N LEU A 186 6.04 -1.00 -2.86
CA LEU A 186 6.98 -1.51 -3.86
C LEU A 186 8.04 -2.42 -3.24
N GLU A 187 8.58 -2.06 -2.08
CA GLU A 187 9.49 -2.95 -1.33
C GLU A 187 8.76 -4.22 -0.87
N LEU A 188 7.50 -4.13 -0.43
CA LEU A 188 6.71 -5.32 -0.08
C LEU A 188 6.54 -6.27 -1.28
N LYS A 189 6.23 -5.71 -2.46
CA LYS A 189 6.14 -6.49 -3.71
C LYS A 189 7.50 -7.04 -4.15
N ARG A 190 8.61 -6.32 -3.89
CA ARG A 190 9.96 -6.84 -4.15
C ARG A 190 10.29 -8.05 -3.27
N ARG A 191 9.87 -8.04 -2.00
CA ARG A 191 10.05 -9.16 -1.05
C ARG A 191 9.13 -10.35 -1.38
N HIS A 192 7.91 -10.07 -1.83
CA HIS A 192 6.87 -11.06 -2.19
C HIS A 192 6.28 -10.76 -3.57
N PRO A 193 6.98 -11.12 -4.67
CA PRO A 193 6.58 -10.77 -6.04
C PRO A 193 5.19 -11.24 -6.49
N GLN A 194 4.70 -12.36 -5.94
CA GLN A 194 3.40 -12.96 -6.25
C GLN A 194 2.27 -12.49 -5.33
N LEU A 195 2.58 -11.81 -4.22
CA LEU A 195 1.58 -11.26 -3.31
C LEU A 195 0.67 -10.29 -4.07
N THR A 196 -0.63 -10.57 -4.07
CA THR A 196 -1.63 -9.66 -4.62
C THR A 196 -1.67 -8.36 -3.82
N LEU A 197 -1.47 -7.24 -4.51
CA LEU A 197 -1.43 -5.90 -3.95
C LEU A 197 -2.55 -5.04 -4.57
N ILE A 198 -3.52 -4.69 -3.74
CA ILE A 198 -4.70 -3.90 -4.10
C ILE A 198 -4.51 -2.47 -3.62
N ALA A 199 -4.88 -1.47 -4.40
CA ALA A 199 -4.89 -0.08 -3.94
C ALA A 199 -6.28 0.33 -3.42
N ASP A 200 -6.31 1.23 -2.43
CA ASP A 200 -7.51 1.87 -1.90
C ASP A 200 -7.45 3.39 -2.18
N PRO A 201 -7.83 3.82 -3.40
CA PRO A 201 -7.76 5.22 -3.81
C PRO A 201 -8.64 6.13 -2.97
N SER A 202 -9.79 5.63 -2.51
CA SER A 202 -10.74 6.39 -1.69
C SER A 202 -10.09 6.83 -0.37
N HIS A 203 -9.38 5.93 0.32
CA HIS A 203 -8.69 6.29 1.56
C HIS A 203 -7.36 7.01 1.35
N ILE A 204 -6.63 6.73 0.27
CA ILE A 204 -5.41 7.48 -0.07
C ILE A 204 -5.76 8.96 -0.27
N THR A 205 -6.69 9.23 -1.17
CA THR A 205 -7.04 10.60 -1.57
C THR A 205 -7.87 11.30 -0.50
N GLY A 206 -8.92 10.65 0.00
CA GLY A 206 -9.94 11.26 0.85
C GLY A 206 -10.80 12.30 0.14
N ALA A 207 -10.80 12.35 -1.19
CA ALA A 207 -11.54 13.30 -2.00
C ALA A 207 -11.92 12.69 -3.36
N ARG A 208 -13.21 12.78 -3.73
CA ARG A 208 -13.77 12.15 -4.95
C ARG A 208 -13.03 12.55 -6.23
N GLU A 209 -12.64 13.82 -6.32
CA GLU A 209 -12.05 14.43 -7.52
C GLU A 209 -10.66 13.86 -7.84
N GLN A 210 -9.98 13.28 -6.86
CA GLN A 210 -8.65 12.70 -7.00
C GLN A 210 -8.67 11.18 -7.22
N ILE A 211 -9.82 10.51 -7.11
CA ILE A 211 -9.90 9.05 -7.17
C ILE A 211 -9.51 8.53 -8.55
N ALA A 212 -9.96 9.16 -9.63
CA ALA A 212 -9.68 8.70 -10.99
C ALA A 212 -8.18 8.72 -11.31
N SER A 213 -7.48 9.82 -11.00
CA SER A 213 -6.04 9.94 -11.22
C SER A 213 -5.24 8.97 -10.35
N MET A 214 -5.67 8.76 -9.10
CA MET A 214 -5.05 7.79 -8.22
C MET A 214 -5.23 6.34 -8.72
N CYS A 215 -6.42 5.98 -9.21
CA CYS A 215 -6.66 4.67 -9.82
C CYS A 215 -5.71 4.42 -10.99
N GLN A 216 -5.62 5.36 -11.93
CA GLN A 216 -4.75 5.24 -13.10
C GLN A 216 -3.28 5.09 -12.69
N MET A 217 -2.80 5.93 -11.75
CA MET A 217 -1.43 5.84 -11.22
C MET A 217 -1.14 4.47 -10.58
N THR A 218 -2.08 3.91 -9.81
CA THR A 218 -1.87 2.60 -9.17
C THR A 218 -1.81 1.46 -10.19
N LEU A 219 -2.62 1.49 -11.24
CA LEU A 219 -2.54 0.50 -12.32
C LEU A 219 -1.23 0.62 -13.11
N GLU A 220 -0.75 1.84 -13.35
CA GLU A 220 0.57 2.08 -13.97
C GLU A 220 1.74 1.57 -13.12
N MET A 221 1.55 1.50 -11.78
CA MET A 221 2.49 0.91 -10.84
C MET A 221 2.34 -0.61 -10.69
N ASN A 222 1.59 -1.27 -11.58
CA ASN A 222 1.40 -2.72 -11.61
C ASN A 222 0.72 -3.29 -10.36
N TYR A 223 -0.25 -2.56 -9.80
CA TYR A 223 -1.15 -3.09 -8.78
C TYR A 223 -2.14 -4.09 -9.38
N ASP A 224 -2.48 -5.12 -8.60
CA ASP A 224 -3.33 -6.23 -9.03
C ASP A 224 -4.83 -5.89 -8.94
N GLY A 225 -5.20 -4.81 -8.26
CA GLY A 225 -6.59 -4.41 -8.10
C GLY A 225 -6.84 -3.09 -7.38
N LEU A 226 -8.12 -2.73 -7.32
CA LEU A 226 -8.66 -1.53 -6.69
C LEU A 226 -9.79 -1.89 -5.72
N ILE A 227 -9.80 -1.24 -4.55
CA ILE A 227 -10.94 -1.20 -3.64
C ILE A 227 -11.44 0.24 -3.52
N ILE A 228 -12.67 0.51 -3.98
CA ILE A 228 -13.22 1.85 -4.12
C ILE A 228 -14.52 1.97 -3.32
N GLU A 229 -14.67 3.05 -2.57
CA GLU A 229 -15.90 3.33 -1.84
C GLU A 229 -16.97 3.91 -2.77
N THR A 230 -18.14 3.28 -2.76
CA THR A 230 -19.25 3.63 -3.64
C THR A 230 -20.55 3.73 -2.86
N HIS A 231 -21.27 4.84 -2.99
CA HIS A 231 -22.51 5.12 -2.28
C HIS A 231 -23.56 5.71 -3.23
N PRO A 232 -24.85 5.38 -3.12
CA PRO A 232 -25.90 5.89 -4.02
C PRO A 232 -26.10 7.40 -3.84
N THR A 233 -25.84 7.92 -2.64
CA THR A 233 -25.94 9.36 -2.35
C THR A 233 -24.80 9.79 -1.42
N PRO A 234 -23.57 9.98 -1.92
CA PRO A 234 -22.38 10.20 -1.09
C PRO A 234 -22.52 11.34 -0.06
N GLU A 235 -23.25 12.42 -0.39
CA GLU A 235 -23.45 13.57 0.51
C GLU A 235 -24.29 13.26 1.75
N ARG A 236 -25.02 12.14 1.75
CA ARG A 236 -25.85 11.69 2.87
C ARG A 236 -25.22 10.53 3.65
N ALA A 237 -24.02 10.08 3.26
CA ALA A 237 -23.38 8.94 3.90
C ALA A 237 -23.03 9.25 5.37
N LEU A 238 -23.27 8.26 6.24
CA LEU A 238 -22.97 8.31 7.68
C LEU A 238 -21.46 8.20 7.98
N SER A 239 -20.68 7.83 6.96
CA SER A 239 -19.24 7.70 7.05
C SER A 239 -18.56 8.11 5.74
N ASP A 240 -17.42 8.80 5.85
CA ASP A 240 -16.48 9.00 4.73
C ASP A 240 -17.13 9.61 3.47
N ALA A 241 -18.17 10.43 3.65
CA ALA A 241 -18.94 11.06 2.59
C ALA A 241 -18.05 11.65 1.49
N ALA A 242 -17.05 12.44 1.87
CA ALA A 242 -16.17 13.20 0.98
C ALA A 242 -15.38 12.39 -0.07
N GLN A 243 -15.25 11.06 0.09
CA GLN A 243 -14.50 10.22 -0.85
C GLN A 243 -15.32 9.11 -1.51
N GLN A 244 -16.58 8.92 -1.13
CA GLN A 244 -17.41 7.90 -1.80
C GLN A 244 -17.90 8.46 -3.13
N ILE A 245 -17.80 7.70 -4.21
CA ILE A 245 -18.39 8.06 -5.51
C ILE A 245 -19.71 7.31 -5.73
N THR A 246 -20.51 7.73 -6.68
CA THR A 246 -21.73 7.02 -7.08
C THR A 246 -21.39 5.82 -7.98
N PRO A 247 -22.27 4.82 -8.09
CA PRO A 247 -22.08 3.72 -9.04
C PRO A 247 -21.89 4.21 -10.48
N LYS A 248 -22.63 5.27 -10.88
CA LYS A 248 -22.50 5.89 -12.19
C LYS A 248 -21.09 6.46 -12.41
N GLU A 249 -20.59 7.26 -11.47
CA GLU A 249 -19.23 7.83 -11.53
C GLU A 249 -18.17 6.73 -11.55
N LEU A 250 -18.36 5.63 -10.82
CA LEU A 250 -17.46 4.48 -10.88
C LEU A 250 -17.44 3.86 -12.30
N GLY A 251 -18.59 3.73 -12.95
CA GLY A 251 -18.68 3.18 -14.31
C GLY A 251 -18.02 4.08 -15.34
N GLU A 252 -18.22 5.40 -15.21
CA GLU A 252 -17.52 6.40 -16.00
C GLU A 252 -16.01 6.30 -15.76
N LEU A 253 -15.55 6.24 -14.51
CA LEU A 253 -14.14 6.10 -14.16
C LEU A 253 -13.52 4.84 -14.81
N ILE A 254 -14.14 3.68 -14.65
CA ILE A 254 -13.63 2.40 -15.18
C ILE A 254 -13.50 2.45 -16.70
N SER A 255 -14.46 3.05 -17.40
CA SER A 255 -14.42 3.14 -18.87
C SER A 255 -13.28 4.03 -19.40
N HIS A 256 -12.72 4.91 -18.56
CA HIS A 256 -11.58 5.75 -18.90
C HIS A 256 -10.24 5.20 -18.41
N LEU A 257 -10.23 4.19 -17.53
CA LEU A 257 -8.98 3.57 -17.07
C LEU A 257 -8.31 2.82 -18.21
N LYS A 258 -7.00 2.99 -18.32
CA LYS A 258 -6.15 2.30 -19.28
C LYS A 258 -5.26 1.32 -18.53
N PRO A 259 -5.73 0.09 -18.27
CA PRO A 259 -4.90 -0.93 -17.66
C PRO A 259 -3.73 -1.22 -18.60
N LEU A 260 -2.51 -1.04 -18.09
CA LEU A 260 -1.30 -1.40 -18.81
C LEU A 260 -1.00 -2.88 -18.54
N GLN A 261 -0.73 -3.64 -19.59
CA GLN A 261 -0.19 -4.99 -19.43
C GLN A 261 1.31 -4.88 -19.16
N SER A 262 1.78 -5.54 -18.11
CA SER A 262 3.20 -5.84 -17.96
C SER A 262 3.60 -6.81 -19.07
N SER A 263 4.45 -6.35 -19.98
CA SER A 263 5.11 -7.23 -20.95
C SER A 263 6.44 -7.64 -20.36
N ASP A 264 6.60 -8.93 -20.05
CA ASP A 264 7.89 -9.52 -19.68
C ASP A 264 8.88 -9.51 -20.87
N THR A 265 8.38 -9.23 -22.08
CA THR A 265 9.18 -9.03 -23.28
C THR A 265 9.38 -7.55 -23.54
N ASP A 266 10.57 -7.06 -23.25
CA ASP A 266 10.98 -5.72 -23.64
C ASP A 266 11.01 -5.58 -25.17
N SER A 267 10.45 -4.47 -25.66
CA SER A 267 10.67 -4.05 -27.04
C SER A 267 12.15 -3.77 -27.29
N LEU A 268 12.62 -3.88 -28.54
CA LEU A 268 14.03 -3.64 -28.87
C LEU A 268 14.56 -2.28 -28.36
N PRO A 269 13.84 -1.15 -28.49
CA PRO A 269 14.28 0.12 -27.91
C PRO A 269 14.38 0.07 -26.39
N LEU A 270 13.43 -0.58 -25.70
CA LEU A 270 13.43 -0.67 -24.24
C LEU A 270 14.64 -1.46 -23.73
N LYS A 271 14.98 -2.58 -24.40
CA LYS A 271 16.19 -3.35 -24.10
C LYS A 271 17.45 -2.50 -24.22
N TYR A 272 17.55 -1.72 -25.29
CA TYR A 272 18.70 -0.85 -25.51
C TYR A 272 18.84 0.21 -24.41
N TRP A 273 17.77 0.94 -24.09
CA TRP A 273 17.82 1.95 -23.05
C TRP A 273 18.10 1.37 -21.66
N ARG A 274 17.56 0.19 -21.34
CA ARG A 274 17.86 -0.50 -20.08
C ARG A 274 19.34 -0.90 -20.00
N ALA A 275 19.91 -1.43 -21.07
CA ALA A 275 21.34 -1.75 -21.11
C ALA A 275 22.23 -0.50 -20.96
N GLU A 276 21.85 0.63 -21.57
CA GLU A 276 22.56 1.91 -21.36
C GLU A 276 22.47 2.39 -19.91
N ILE A 277 21.30 2.24 -19.26
CA ILE A 277 21.14 2.53 -17.83
C ILE A 277 22.05 1.62 -17.00
N ASP A 278 22.06 0.31 -17.27
CA ASP A 278 22.90 -0.65 -16.54
C ASP A 278 24.39 -0.26 -16.63
N LEU A 279 24.87 0.14 -17.81
CA LEU A 279 26.25 0.61 -18.00
C LEU A 279 26.55 1.89 -17.20
N ILE A 280 25.60 2.83 -17.14
CA ILE A 280 25.74 4.06 -16.34
C ILE A 280 25.77 3.71 -14.85
N ASP A 281 24.91 2.80 -14.39
CA ASP A 281 24.83 2.38 -12.99
C ASP A 281 26.13 1.69 -12.55
N GLU A 282 26.72 0.85 -13.40
CA GLU A 282 28.06 0.29 -13.18
C GLU A 282 29.13 1.38 -13.02
N GLN A 283 29.10 2.43 -13.86
CA GLN A 283 30.01 3.56 -13.76
C GLN A 283 29.80 4.36 -12.46
N ILE A 284 28.55 4.59 -12.07
CA ILE A 284 28.20 5.27 -10.80
C ILE A 284 28.78 4.48 -9.63
N LEU A 285 28.58 3.15 -9.59
CA LEU A 285 29.14 2.29 -8.55
C LEU A 285 30.67 2.35 -8.52
N GLY A 286 31.33 2.31 -9.68
CA GLY A 286 32.79 2.46 -9.78
C GLY A 286 33.30 3.80 -9.25
N LEU A 287 32.60 4.90 -9.55
CA LEU A 287 32.93 6.24 -9.04
C LEU A 287 32.69 6.36 -7.53
N LEU A 288 31.60 5.79 -7.02
CA LEU A 288 31.32 5.73 -5.58
C LEU A 288 32.41 4.94 -4.85
N GLY A 289 32.82 3.79 -5.38
CA GLY A 289 33.92 2.98 -4.82
C GLY A 289 35.22 3.76 -4.71
N LYS A 290 35.65 4.44 -5.79
CA LYS A 290 36.83 5.33 -5.78
C LYS A 290 36.67 6.45 -4.76
N ARG A 291 35.50 7.06 -4.68
CA ARG A 291 35.20 8.13 -3.69
C ARG A 291 35.30 7.60 -2.25
N MET A 292 34.85 6.38 -1.98
CA MET A 292 34.97 5.76 -0.66
C MET A 292 36.42 5.46 -0.30
N GLN A 293 37.26 5.03 -1.25
CA GLN A 293 38.70 4.87 -1.01
C GLN A 293 39.36 6.19 -0.57
N LEU A 294 39.09 7.30 -1.27
CA LEU A 294 39.57 8.63 -0.87
C LEU A 294 39.04 9.04 0.52
N SER A 295 37.80 8.68 0.86
CA SER A 295 37.25 8.91 2.20
C SER A 295 38.07 8.20 3.28
N ARG A 296 38.51 6.95 3.03
CA ARG A 296 39.38 6.20 3.95
C ARG A 296 40.74 6.86 4.13
N GLU A 297 41.37 7.30 3.04
CA GLU A 297 42.65 8.03 3.07
C GLU A 297 42.53 9.34 3.85
N ILE A 298 41.45 10.10 3.63
CA ILE A 298 41.16 11.32 4.40
C ILE A 298 40.97 11.00 5.89
N GLY A 299 40.27 9.92 6.21
CA GLY A 299 40.08 9.47 7.59
C GLY A 299 41.39 9.12 8.28
N ALA A 300 42.27 8.38 7.61
CA ALA A 300 43.60 8.05 8.12
C ALA A 300 44.45 9.31 8.36
N PHE A 301 44.50 10.21 7.37
CA PHE A 301 45.24 11.48 7.47
C PHE A 301 44.76 12.37 8.62
N LYS A 302 43.44 12.46 8.80
CA LYS A 302 42.83 13.23 9.90
C LYS A 302 43.18 12.65 11.25
N ARG A 303 43.16 11.32 11.38
CA ARG A 303 43.50 10.62 12.62
C ARG A 303 44.95 10.84 13.03
N GLU A 304 45.88 10.75 12.09
CA GLU A 304 47.31 11.03 12.34
C GLU A 304 47.58 12.45 12.87
N ARG A 305 46.61 13.37 12.74
CA ARG A 305 46.73 14.78 13.09
C ARG A 305 45.65 15.24 14.08
N ASP A 306 44.94 14.30 14.71
CA ASP A 306 43.87 14.58 15.67
C ASP A 306 42.80 15.56 15.16
N LEU A 307 42.47 15.48 13.86
CA LEU A 307 41.46 16.33 13.22
C LEU A 307 40.06 15.73 13.29
N CYS A 308 39.05 16.60 13.46
CA CYS A 308 37.65 16.20 13.44
C CYS A 308 37.22 15.56 12.10
N ILE A 309 36.50 14.43 12.19
CA ILE A 309 35.95 13.70 11.04
C ILE A 309 34.90 14.54 10.32
N VAL A 310 33.94 15.09 11.06
CA VAL A 310 32.84 15.88 10.50
C VAL A 310 33.16 17.37 10.55
N GLN A 311 32.95 18.06 9.43
CA GLN A 311 33.13 19.51 9.29
C GLN A 311 31.84 20.11 8.69
N PRO A 312 30.93 20.64 9.53
CA PRO A 312 29.57 21.03 9.10
C PRO A 312 29.56 22.05 7.95
N ASN A 313 30.43 23.07 8.01
CA ASN A 313 30.50 24.11 6.99
C ASN A 313 30.93 23.55 5.62
N ARG A 314 31.84 22.57 5.61
CA ARG A 314 32.27 21.89 4.38
C ARG A 314 31.13 21.07 3.78
N PHE A 315 30.37 20.37 4.61
CA PHE A 315 29.24 19.58 4.15
C PHE A 315 28.13 20.46 3.57
N ARG A 316 27.79 21.56 4.24
CA ARG A 316 26.82 22.56 3.74
C ARG A 316 27.25 23.14 2.39
N ALA A 317 28.51 23.57 2.25
CA ALA A 317 29.03 24.10 0.99
C ALA A 317 29.03 23.05 -0.13
N LEU A 318 29.34 21.80 0.20
CA LEU A 318 29.28 20.69 -0.74
C LEU A 318 27.84 20.47 -1.23
N LEU A 319 26.87 20.36 -0.33
CA LEU A 319 25.46 20.15 -0.70
C LEU A 319 24.95 21.28 -1.58
N GLN A 320 25.18 22.54 -1.20
CA GLN A 320 24.75 23.70 -2.01
C GLN A 320 25.30 23.63 -3.44
N ARG A 321 26.59 23.34 -3.60
CA ARG A 321 27.20 23.18 -4.93
C ARG A 321 26.62 21.98 -5.69
N ARG A 322 26.28 20.88 -5.02
CA ARG A 322 25.64 19.72 -5.67
C ARG A 322 24.22 20.03 -6.12
N LEU A 323 23.47 20.83 -5.36
CA LEU A 323 22.14 21.31 -5.77
C LEU A 323 22.22 22.16 -7.04
N GLU A 324 23.19 23.08 -7.12
CA GLU A 324 23.41 23.91 -8.31
C GLU A 324 23.73 23.07 -9.56
N ILE A 325 24.65 22.10 -9.42
CA ILE A 325 25.00 21.17 -10.51
C ILE A 325 23.79 20.32 -10.89
N GLY A 326 23.08 19.75 -9.91
CA GLY A 326 21.91 18.90 -10.14
C GLY A 326 20.82 19.64 -10.88
N LYS A 327 20.55 20.90 -10.50
CA LYS A 327 19.62 21.78 -11.22
C LYS A 327 20.05 22.00 -12.68
N GLY A 328 21.34 22.21 -12.94
CA GLY A 328 21.88 22.33 -14.30
C GLY A 328 21.74 21.07 -15.15
N LEU A 329 21.62 19.90 -14.52
CA LEU A 329 21.40 18.60 -15.16
C LEU A 329 19.92 18.18 -15.19
N GLY A 330 19.00 19.02 -14.71
CA GLY A 330 17.57 18.71 -14.65
C GLY A 330 17.16 17.72 -13.56
N LEU A 331 17.99 17.49 -12.53
CA LEU A 331 17.67 16.64 -11.40
C LEU A 331 16.83 17.38 -10.36
N SER A 332 15.91 16.68 -9.68
CA SER A 332 15.13 17.27 -8.59
C SER A 332 16.00 17.55 -7.37
N GLU A 333 15.67 18.64 -6.66
CA GLU A 333 16.37 19.03 -5.43
C GLU A 333 16.35 17.92 -4.37
N GLU A 334 15.18 17.28 -4.22
CA GLU A 334 14.98 16.18 -3.28
C GLU A 334 15.91 14.98 -3.55
N LEU A 335 16.04 14.58 -4.82
CA LEU A 335 16.91 13.48 -5.21
C LEU A 335 18.37 13.78 -4.85
N VAL A 336 18.85 14.97 -5.21
CA VAL A 336 20.23 15.39 -4.99
C VAL A 336 20.52 15.46 -3.49
N LEU A 337 19.61 16.03 -2.70
CA LEU A 337 19.75 16.11 -1.24
C LEU A 337 19.84 14.73 -0.61
N LYS A 338 18.89 13.83 -0.90
CA LYS A 338 18.86 12.49 -0.32
C LYS A 338 20.09 11.68 -0.70
N LEU A 339 20.42 11.64 -1.99
CA LEU A 339 21.55 10.86 -2.51
C LEU A 339 22.88 11.32 -1.90
N PHE A 340 23.20 12.61 -1.96
CA PHE A 340 24.49 13.10 -1.49
C PHE A 340 24.60 13.14 0.04
N SER A 341 23.48 13.22 0.76
CA SER A 341 23.47 13.05 2.21
C SER A 341 23.79 11.63 2.62
N GLN A 342 23.16 10.62 1.99
CA GLN A 342 23.45 9.21 2.23
C GLN A 342 24.91 8.84 1.88
N ILE A 343 25.41 9.33 0.75
CA ILE A 343 26.82 9.15 0.37
C ILE A 343 27.75 9.78 1.42
N HIS A 344 27.39 10.93 2.00
CA HIS A 344 28.20 11.58 3.03
C HIS A 344 28.18 10.81 4.35
N GLU A 345 27.01 10.35 4.78
CA GLU A 345 26.83 9.54 5.99
C GLU A 345 27.73 8.28 5.93
N GLU A 346 27.68 7.53 4.83
CA GLU A 346 28.56 6.37 4.61
C GLU A 346 30.05 6.74 4.66
N SER A 347 30.41 7.91 4.13
CA SER A 347 31.79 8.41 4.19
C SER A 347 32.27 8.64 5.62
N VAL A 348 31.38 9.18 6.46
CA VAL A 348 31.64 9.44 7.88
C VAL A 348 31.76 8.13 8.65
N HIS A 349 30.87 7.16 8.40
CA HIS A 349 30.95 5.82 8.99
C HIS A 349 32.28 5.14 8.65
N LEU A 350 32.70 5.15 7.39
CA LEU A 350 33.99 4.56 6.99
C LEU A 350 35.21 5.23 7.65
N GLN A 351 35.19 6.57 7.82
CA GLN A 351 36.25 7.29 8.52
C GLN A 351 36.30 6.93 10.01
N HIS A 352 35.15 6.62 10.61
CA HIS A 352 35.01 6.22 12.01
C HIS A 352 35.46 4.76 12.24
N HIS A 353 34.98 3.80 11.44
CA HIS A 353 35.23 2.36 11.66
C HIS A 353 36.68 1.93 11.47
N LEU A 354 37.46 2.61 10.62
CA LEU A 354 38.90 2.43 10.53
C LEU A 354 39.66 2.77 11.85
N GLY A 355 38.97 3.28 12.86
CA GLY A 355 39.51 3.61 14.19
C GLY A 355 39.46 2.46 15.21
N HIS A 356 38.70 1.38 14.97
CA HIS A 356 38.49 0.32 15.96
C HIS A 356 39.13 -1.03 15.61
N ASP A 357 39.55 -1.27 14.36
CA ASP A 357 40.18 -2.53 13.95
C ASP A 357 41.69 -2.64 14.30
N LYS A 358 42.22 -1.73 15.14
CA LYS A 358 43.62 -1.71 15.60
C LYS A 358 43.76 -1.58 17.12
N ALA A 359 42.78 -2.02 17.90
CA ALA A 359 42.87 -2.13 19.36
C ALA A 359 42.93 -3.60 19.80
#